data_AF-A0A8T4LIN5-F1
#
_entry.id   AF-A0A8T4LIN5-F1
#
_cell.length_a   1.000
_cell.length_b   1.000
_cell.length_c   1.000
_cell.angle_alpha   90.00
_cell.angle_beta   90.00
_cell.angle_gamma   90.00
#
_symmetry.space_group_name_H-M   'P 1'
#
loop_
_entity.id
_entity.type
_entity.pdbx_description
1 polymer ?
#
loop_
_entity_poly.entity_id
_entity_poly.type
_entity_poly.pdbx_seq_one_letter_code
_entity_poly.pdbx_strand_id
1 'polypeptide(L)'
;VFLARYINLMFVKLYMLIKIEKVKGSNIFLRGKPIELLMCLTRGNAKEKYPSMLAKDSRCTYSHTVHLLQKMEKADLVKFEKQGRLKLVALTKRGQDVADLFDSITKTLDIKK
;
A
#
# COMPACT_ATOMS: atom_id res chain seq x y z
N VAL A 1 12.03 -16.29 -26.15
CA VAL A 1 12.26 -15.13 -25.24
C VAL A 1 11.00 -14.31 -24.98
N PHE A 2 10.20 -13.97 -26.00
CA PHE A 2 8.97 -13.17 -25.84
C PHE A 2 7.84 -13.89 -25.07
N LEU A 3 7.58 -15.18 -25.35
CA LEU A 3 6.57 -15.96 -24.64
C LEU A 3 6.88 -16.12 -23.14
N ALA A 4 8.14 -16.37 -22.77
CA ALA A 4 8.53 -16.48 -21.37
C ALA A 4 8.30 -15.16 -20.59
N ARG A 5 8.52 -14.02 -21.25
CA ARG A 5 8.25 -12.70 -20.66
C ARG A 5 6.75 -12.44 -20.50
N TYR A 6 5.94 -12.88 -21.47
CA TYR A 6 4.47 -12.74 -21.41
C TYR A 6 3.85 -13.66 -20.37
N ILE A 7 4.30 -14.91 -20.27
CA ILE A 7 3.89 -15.87 -19.24
C ILE A 7 4.26 -15.33 -17.85
N ASN A 8 5.49 -14.82 -17.66
CA ASN A 8 5.89 -14.24 -16.38
C ASN A 8 5.07 -12.99 -16.04
N LEU A 9 4.82 -12.10 -17.01
CA LEU A 9 3.97 -10.92 -16.82
C LEU A 9 2.51 -11.31 -16.49
N MET A 10 1.99 -12.36 -17.13
CA MET A 10 0.65 -12.87 -16.90
C MET A 10 0.53 -13.60 -15.56
N PHE A 11 1.57 -14.31 -15.12
CA PHE A 11 1.66 -14.96 -13.82
C PHE A 11 1.77 -13.92 -12.69
N VAL A 12 2.60 -12.88 -12.86
CA VAL A 12 2.67 -11.74 -11.94
C VAL A 12 1.32 -11.03 -11.88
N LYS A 13 0.66 -10.81 -13.02
CA LYS A 13 -0.67 -10.19 -13.09
C LYS A 13 -1.76 -11.07 -12.46
N LEU A 14 -1.67 -12.38 -12.59
CA LEU A 14 -2.57 -13.36 -11.95
C LEU A 14 -2.38 -13.40 -10.43
N TYR A 15 -1.13 -13.45 -9.94
CA TYR A 15 -0.81 -13.32 -8.51
C TYR A 15 -1.26 -11.97 -7.93
N MET A 16 -1.17 -10.89 -8.71
CA MET A 16 -1.67 -9.57 -8.32
C MET A 16 -3.20 -9.51 -8.26
N LEU A 17 -3.91 -10.27 -9.11
CA LEU A 17 -5.37 -10.38 -9.06
C LEU A 17 -5.89 -11.28 -7.93
N ILE A 18 -5.14 -12.29 -7.50
CA ILE A 18 -5.58 -13.21 -6.43
C ILE A 18 -5.57 -12.51 -5.04
N LYS A 19 -4.84 -11.40 -4.86
CA LYS A 19 -4.70 -10.73 -3.54
C LYS A 19 -5.83 -9.73 -3.20
N ILE A 20 -6.97 -9.81 -3.88
CA ILE A 20 -8.00 -8.76 -3.92
C ILE A 20 -9.12 -8.93 -2.88
N GLU A 21 -9.30 -10.09 -2.25
CA GLU A 21 -10.51 -10.38 -1.45
C GLU A 21 -10.26 -10.66 0.03
N LYS A 22 -9.46 -9.85 0.72
CA LYS A 22 -9.16 -10.11 2.14
C LYS A 22 -9.22 -8.86 3.00
N VAL A 23 -10.39 -8.23 3.08
CA VAL A 23 -10.79 -7.48 4.30
C VAL A 23 -12.30 -7.32 4.39
N LYS A 24 -13.00 -8.39 4.82
CA LYS A 24 -14.43 -8.30 5.16
C LYS A 24 -14.66 -7.80 6.60
N GLY A 25 -13.72 -8.05 7.52
CA GLY A 25 -13.83 -7.63 8.93
C GLY A 25 -13.31 -6.22 9.25
N SER A 26 -12.29 -5.72 8.54
CA SER A 26 -11.70 -4.41 8.90
C SER A 26 -12.60 -3.23 8.53
N ASN A 27 -13.37 -3.31 7.43
CA ASN A 27 -14.22 -2.19 6.98
C ASN A 27 -15.25 -1.71 8.03
N ILE A 28 -15.55 -2.53 9.04
CA ILE A 28 -16.45 -2.19 10.15
C ILE A 28 -15.80 -1.14 11.08
N PHE A 29 -14.50 -1.26 11.35
CA PHE A 29 -13.77 -0.42 12.31
C PHE A 29 -12.81 0.56 11.66
N LEU A 30 -12.39 0.27 10.43
CA LEU A 30 -11.21 0.81 9.79
C LEU A 30 -11.58 1.18 8.35
N ARG A 31 -11.44 2.47 7.97
CA ARG A 31 -11.69 2.87 6.58
C ARG A 31 -10.67 2.17 5.68
N GLY A 32 -11.15 1.27 4.82
CA GLY A 32 -10.27 0.41 4.03
C GLY A 32 -9.24 1.15 3.17
N LYS A 33 -9.61 2.28 2.54
CA LYS A 33 -8.71 3.00 1.61
C LYS A 33 -7.46 3.61 2.28
N PRO A 34 -7.57 4.37 3.40
CA PRO A 34 -6.40 4.85 4.14
C PRO A 34 -5.45 3.75 4.60
N ILE A 35 -6.01 2.64 5.07
CA ILE A 35 -5.22 1.56 5.66
C ILE A 35 -4.59 0.72 4.56
N GLU A 36 -5.32 0.45 3.48
CA GLU A 36 -4.75 -0.20 2.30
C GLU A 36 -3.59 0.63 1.73
N LEU A 37 -3.69 1.96 1.67
CA LEU A 37 -2.58 2.81 1.22
C LEU A 37 -1.35 2.69 2.13
N LEU A 38 -1.55 2.66 3.46
CA LEU A 38 -0.46 2.48 4.42
C LEU A 38 0.17 1.08 4.30
N MET A 39 -0.65 0.04 4.15
CA MET A 39 -0.19 -1.33 3.94
C MET A 39 0.48 -1.52 2.57
N CYS A 40 0.10 -0.75 1.55
CA CYS A 40 0.81 -0.73 0.28
C CYS A 40 2.24 -0.23 0.44
N LEU A 41 2.54 0.67 1.39
CA LEU A 41 3.90 1.13 1.65
C LEU A 41 4.78 0.06 2.31
N THR A 42 4.20 -0.81 3.14
CA THR A 42 4.95 -1.92 3.78
C THR A 42 5.19 -3.10 2.84
N ARG A 43 4.35 -3.28 1.81
CA ARG A 43 4.45 -4.42 0.88
C ARG A 43 5.58 -4.22 -0.13
N GLY A 44 6.59 -5.09 -0.10
CA GLY A 44 7.62 -5.20 -1.15
C GLY A 44 9.01 -4.76 -0.70
N ASN A 45 10.02 -5.05 -1.52
CA ASN A 45 11.43 -4.88 -1.13
C ASN A 45 11.95 -3.44 -1.26
N ALA A 46 11.19 -2.54 -1.90
CA ALA A 46 11.58 -1.14 -2.07
C ALA A 46 11.15 -0.31 -0.86
N LYS A 47 12.12 0.34 -0.19
CA LYS A 47 11.88 1.25 0.95
C LYS A 47 11.11 2.51 0.58
N GLU A 48 11.19 2.92 -0.68
CA GLU A 48 10.60 4.14 -1.21
C GLU A 48 9.72 3.81 -2.41
N LYS A 49 8.54 4.44 -2.48
CA LYS A 49 7.56 4.22 -3.54
C LYS A 49 7.09 5.50 -4.19
N TYR A 50 6.78 5.39 -5.48
CA TYR A 50 6.16 6.47 -6.23
C TYR A 50 4.66 6.59 -5.88
N PRO A 51 4.13 7.81 -5.68
CA PRO A 51 2.70 8.03 -5.45
C PRO A 51 1.79 7.45 -6.55
N SER A 52 2.27 7.43 -7.79
CA SER A 52 1.55 6.82 -8.93
C SER A 52 1.41 5.31 -8.80
N MET A 53 2.44 4.61 -8.30
CA MET A 53 2.39 3.18 -8.02
C MET A 53 1.43 2.90 -6.86
N LEU A 54 1.52 3.70 -5.80
CA LEU A 54 0.64 3.59 -4.63
C LEU A 54 -0.83 3.78 -5.00
N ALA A 55 -1.15 4.75 -5.85
CA ALA A 55 -2.51 4.99 -6.32
C ALA A 55 -3.09 3.76 -7.06
N LYS A 56 -2.26 3.10 -7.87
CA LYS A 56 -2.63 1.88 -8.59
C LYS A 56 -2.86 0.71 -7.62
N ASP A 57 -1.96 0.52 -6.67
CA ASP A 57 -2.04 -0.58 -5.69
C ASP A 57 -3.22 -0.39 -4.72
N SER A 58 -3.47 0.84 -4.26
CA SER A 58 -4.55 1.17 -3.33
C SER A 58 -5.90 1.44 -4.00
N ARG A 59 -6.00 1.27 -5.33
CA ARG A 59 -7.21 1.53 -6.14
C ARG A 59 -7.84 2.90 -5.91
N CYS A 60 -7.03 3.94 -5.79
CA CYS A 60 -7.49 5.32 -5.65
C CYS A 60 -7.08 6.16 -6.86
N THR A 61 -7.78 7.27 -7.10
CA THR A 61 -7.29 8.27 -8.05
C THR A 61 -5.99 8.87 -7.53
N TYR A 62 -5.14 9.35 -8.44
CA TYR A 62 -3.87 9.96 -8.08
C TYR A 62 -4.05 11.12 -7.10
N SER A 63 -4.97 12.04 -7.40
CA SER A 63 -5.24 13.21 -6.54
C SER A 63 -5.68 12.82 -5.13
N HIS A 64 -6.54 11.80 -5.01
CA HIS A 64 -6.98 11.32 -3.70
C HIS A 64 -5.83 10.68 -2.92
N THR A 65 -4.97 9.93 -3.60
CA THR A 65 -3.78 9.30 -3.01
C THR A 65 -2.80 10.35 -2.49
N VAL A 66 -2.48 11.37 -3.30
CA VAL A 66 -1.59 12.46 -2.89
C VAL A 66 -2.16 13.23 -1.68
N HIS A 67 -3.46 13.55 -1.69
CA HIS A 67 -4.12 14.21 -0.57
C HIS A 67 -4.02 13.39 0.73
N LEU A 68 -4.19 12.07 0.64
CA LEU A 68 -4.09 11.18 1.79
C LEU A 68 -2.65 11.06 2.29
N LEU A 69 -1.67 10.96 1.39
CA LEU A 69 -0.25 10.94 1.74
C LEU A 69 0.19 12.25 2.42
N GLN A 70 -0.32 13.40 1.98
CA GLN A 70 -0.09 14.69 2.65
C GLN A 70 -0.66 14.72 4.07
N LYS A 71 -1.83 14.09 4.30
CA LYS A 71 -2.37 13.95 5.66
C LYS A 71 -1.53 13.01 6.52
N MET A 72 -1.03 11.91 5.95
CA MET A 72 -0.14 10.98 6.63
C MET A 72 1.22 11.62 6.97
N GLU A 73 1.74 12.49 6.10
CA GLU A 73 2.97 13.26 6.36
C GLU A 73 2.76 14.23 7.52
N LYS A 74 1.65 14.97 7.54
CA LYS A 74 1.29 15.84 8.67
C LYS A 74 1.14 15.08 10.01
N ALA A 75 0.82 13.79 9.94
CA ALA A 75 0.72 12.91 11.10
C ALA A 75 2.03 12.17 11.43
N ASP A 76 3.13 12.48 10.74
CA ASP A 76 4.45 11.87 10.90
C ASP A 76 4.47 10.34 10.68
N LEU A 77 3.59 9.85 9.79
CA LEU A 77 3.53 8.43 9.40
C LEU A 77 4.36 8.14 8.15
N VAL A 78 4.46 9.13 7.24
CA VAL A 78 5.23 9.02 6.00
C VAL A 78 6.08 10.26 5.81
N LYS A 79 7.16 10.13 5.05
CA LYS A 79 7.99 11.24 4.61
C LYS A 79 8.05 11.26 3.09
N PHE A 80 8.05 12.45 2.52
CA PHE A 80 8.35 12.63 1.10
C PHE A 80 9.84 12.90 0.92
N GLU A 81 10.51 12.03 0.18
CA GLU A 81 11.90 12.22 -0.23
C GLU A 81 11.94 12.84 -1.62
N LYS A 82 12.57 14.00 -1.73
CA LYS A 82 12.69 14.73 -2.99
C LYS A 82 13.98 14.30 -3.69
N GLN A 83 13.86 13.40 -4.68
CA GLN A 83 14.92 13.15 -5.64
C GLN A 83 14.65 13.98 -6.91
N GLY A 84 15.14 15.21 -6.92
CA GLY A 84 14.97 16.14 -8.05
C GLY A 84 13.50 16.55 -8.27
N ARG A 85 12.93 16.18 -9.43
CA ARG A 85 11.51 16.43 -9.78
C ARG A 85 10.56 15.34 -9.27
N LEU A 86 11.10 14.22 -8.79
CA LEU A 86 10.34 13.08 -8.31
C LEU A 86 10.19 13.15 -6.79
N LYS A 87 8.97 12.95 -6.31
CA LYS A 87 8.67 12.80 -4.88
C LYS A 87 8.44 11.32 -4.60
N LEU A 88 9.39 10.69 -3.94
CA LEU A 88 9.25 9.36 -3.39
C LEU A 88 8.61 9.44 -2.01
N VAL A 89 7.95 8.37 -1.60
CA VAL A 89 7.29 8.27 -0.31
C VAL A 89 7.87 7.07 0.44
N ALA A 90 8.28 7.31 1.68
CA ALA A 90 8.75 6.27 2.58
C ALA A 90 8.02 6.36 3.92
N LEU A 91 7.95 5.24 4.63
CA LEU A 91 7.46 5.22 6.01
C LEU A 91 8.50 5.85 6.94
N THR A 92 8.00 6.57 7.95
CA THR A 92 8.81 6.94 9.12
C THR A 92 8.91 5.73 10.05
N LYS A 93 9.76 5.80 11.08
CA LYS A 93 9.81 4.76 12.12
C LYS A 93 8.45 4.57 12.78
N ARG A 94 7.80 5.68 13.15
CA ARG A 94 6.45 5.68 13.73
C ARG A 94 5.41 5.11 12.76
N GLY A 95 5.50 5.44 11.47
CA GLY A 95 4.63 4.89 10.44
C GLY A 95 4.74 3.38 10.30
N GLN A 96 5.96 2.84 10.42
CA GLN A 96 6.21 1.40 10.42
C GLN A 96 5.56 0.74 11.64
N ASP A 97 5.79 1.26 12.86
CA ASP A 97 5.20 0.72 14.09
C ASP A 97 3.65 0.68 14.00
N VAL A 98 3.05 1.75 13.47
CA VAL A 98 1.60 1.84 13.26
C VAL A 98 1.12 0.82 12.23
N ALA A 99 1.86 0.62 11.13
CA ALA A 99 1.51 -0.35 10.12
C ALA A 99 1.57 -1.79 10.65
N ASP A 100 2.55 -2.10 11.49
CA ASP A 100 2.69 -3.43 12.13
C ASP A 100 1.55 -3.72 13.12
N LEU A 101 1.09 -2.70 13.84
CA LEU A 101 -0.12 -2.80 14.67
C LEU A 101 -1.37 -3.07 13.82
N PHE A 102 -1.53 -2.34 12.71
CA PHE A 102 -2.66 -2.57 11.80
C PHE A 102 -2.64 -3.96 11.16
N ASP A 103 -1.45 -4.47 10.81
CA ASP A 103 -1.29 -5.83 10.30
C ASP A 103 -1.73 -6.86 11.36
N SER A 104 -1.32 -6.67 12.61
CA SER A 104 -1.68 -7.54 13.74
C SER A 104 -3.19 -7.51 14.02
N ILE A 105 -3.79 -6.32 14.04
CA ILE A 105 -5.25 -6.15 14.19
C ILE A 105 -5.98 -6.83 13.03
N THR A 106 -5.53 -6.63 11.79
CA THR A 106 -6.15 -7.23 10.61
C THR A 106 -6.09 -8.75 10.69
N LYS A 107 -4.95 -9.34 11.07
CA LYS A 107 -4.81 -10.79 11.26
C LYS A 107 -5.73 -11.34 12.35
N THR A 108 -5.92 -10.58 13.43
CA THR A 108 -6.79 -10.97 14.55
C THR A 108 -8.27 -10.92 14.15
N LEU A 109 -8.67 -9.89 13.41
CA LEU A 109 -10.05 -9.73 12.92
C LEU A 109 -10.39 -10.72 11.81
N ASP A 110 -9.41 -11.12 11.00
CA ASP A 110 -9.56 -12.05 9.89
C ASP A 110 -9.50 -13.50 10.40
N ILE A 111 -10.39 -13.82 11.37
CA ILE A 111 -10.63 -15.17 11.88
C ILE A 111 -11.02 -16.02 10.67
N LYS A 112 -10.12 -16.91 10.23
CA LYS A 112 -10.45 -17.95 9.25
C LYS A 112 -11.61 -18.77 9.82
N LYS A 113 -12.80 -18.59 9.27
CA LYS A 113 -13.79 -19.67 9.20
C LYS A 113 -13.47 -20.52 7.99
#